data_AF-A0A947XUB3-F1
#
_entry.id   AF-A0A947XUB3-F1
#
_cell.length_a   1.000
_cell.length_b   1.000
_cell.length_c   1.000
_cell.angle_alpha   90.00
_cell.angle_beta   90.00
_cell.angle_gamma   90.00
#
_symmetry.space_group_name_H-M   'P 1'
#
loop_
_entity.id
_entity.type
_entity.pdbx_description
1 polymer ?
#
loop_
_entity_poly.entity_id
_entity_poly.type
_entity_poly.pdbx_seq_one_letter_code
_entity_poly.pdbx_strand_id
1 'polypeptide(L)'
;MTQKTTPFAPVSGFMRQMSLSILMPFFRKTDKSPVPCQKYESSVFSQPDQSELLAMEEEICPLVEAEIYVIYGRKADAEKVLKAGVRSGRITADQAARFWDTQGKAPSN
;
A
#
# COMPACT_ATOMS: atom_id res chain seq x y z
N MET A 1 25.11 -51.27 -17.34
CA MET A 1 24.92 -50.74 -15.97
C MET A 1 23.76 -49.77 -16.01
N THR A 2 22.60 -50.20 -15.52
CA THR A 2 21.35 -49.43 -15.43
C THR A 2 21.20 -48.88 -14.02
N GLN A 3 21.15 -47.55 -13.87
CA GLN A 3 20.74 -46.82 -12.67
C GLN A 3 20.10 -45.50 -13.13
N LYS A 4 19.11 -44.87 -12.49
CA LYS A 4 18.09 -45.18 -11.48
C LYS A 4 17.07 -44.04 -11.64
N THR A 5 15.79 -44.34 -11.48
CA THR A 5 14.64 -43.41 -11.45
C THR A 5 14.86 -42.15 -10.62
N THR A 6 14.33 -41.00 -11.06
CA THR A 6 13.68 -40.07 -10.11
C THR A 6 12.57 -39.26 -10.81
N PRO A 7 11.31 -39.39 -10.39
CA PRO A 7 10.22 -38.53 -10.83
C PRO A 7 10.36 -37.14 -10.20
N PHE A 8 10.20 -36.09 -11.00
CA PHE A 8 10.09 -34.72 -10.51
C PHE A 8 8.91 -34.64 -9.53
N ALA A 9 9.22 -34.42 -8.25
CA ALA A 9 8.24 -34.15 -7.23
C ALA A 9 7.49 -32.84 -7.56
N PRO A 10 6.16 -32.80 -7.42
CA PRO A 10 5.44 -31.53 -7.43
C PRO A 10 5.87 -30.76 -6.19
N VAL A 11 6.48 -29.58 -6.38
CA VAL A 11 6.77 -28.67 -5.28
C VAL A 11 5.43 -28.23 -4.72
N SER A 12 5.07 -28.80 -3.57
CA SER A 12 3.98 -28.37 -2.73
C SER A 12 4.13 -26.87 -2.47
N GLY A 13 3.34 -26.06 -3.17
CA GLY A 13 3.16 -24.66 -2.83
C GLY A 13 2.46 -24.64 -1.48
N PHE A 14 3.23 -24.43 -0.41
CA PHE A 14 2.70 -24.17 0.92
C PHE A 14 2.01 -22.80 0.86
N MET A 15 0.76 -22.80 0.40
CA MET A 15 -0.14 -21.66 0.35
C MET A 15 -0.38 -21.24 1.81
N ARG A 16 0.47 -20.35 2.35
CA ARG A 16 0.23 -19.73 3.65
C ARG A 16 -0.91 -18.73 3.47
N GLN A 17 -2.13 -19.24 3.56
CA GLN A 17 -3.32 -18.45 3.80
C GLN A 17 -3.16 -17.77 5.17
N MET A 18 -2.70 -16.52 5.17
CA MET A 18 -2.73 -15.70 6.38
C MET A 18 -4.17 -15.24 6.59
N SER A 19 -4.91 -15.95 7.44
CA SER A 19 -6.23 -15.51 7.90
C SER A 19 -6.05 -14.31 8.84
N LEU A 20 -6.46 -13.12 8.40
CA LEU A 20 -6.45 -11.87 9.20
C LEU A 20 -7.54 -11.83 10.28
N SER A 21 -7.96 -12.98 10.82
CA SER A 21 -9.06 -13.06 11.80
C SER A 21 -8.60 -12.95 13.26
N ILE A 22 -7.34 -12.59 13.52
CA ILE A 22 -6.82 -12.42 14.89
C ILE A 22 -6.22 -11.03 15.06
N LEU A 23 -7.08 -10.01 14.97
CA LEU A 23 -6.82 -8.73 15.63
C LEU A 23 -8.12 -8.22 16.26
N MET A 24 -8.65 -8.99 17.21
CA MET A 24 -9.62 -8.46 18.18
C MET A 24 -8.83 -7.77 19.30
N PRO A 25 -8.97 -6.46 19.52
CA PRO A 25 -8.41 -5.82 20.69
C PRO A 25 -9.14 -6.33 21.93
N PHE A 26 -8.38 -6.66 22.96
CA PHE A 26 -8.83 -7.01 24.30
C PHE A 26 -9.69 -5.87 24.90
N PHE A 27 -10.98 -5.80 24.56
CA PHE A 27 -11.96 -5.05 25.33
C PHE A 27 -12.33 -5.89 26.55
N ARG A 28 -11.58 -5.65 27.61
CA ARG A 28 -11.80 -6.17 28.95
C ARG A 28 -13.24 -5.85 29.37
N LYS A 29 -14.01 -6.89 29.67
CA LYS A 29 -15.35 -6.82 30.26
C LYS A 29 -15.30 -5.95 31.52
N THR A 30 -16.10 -4.89 31.54
CA THR A 30 -16.47 -4.20 32.78
C THR A 30 -17.96 -4.41 32.97
N ASP A 31 -18.30 -5.07 34.06
CA ASP A 31 -19.65 -5.41 34.53
C ASP A 31 -20.50 -4.15 34.70
N LYS A 32 -21.40 -3.87 33.76
CA LYS A 32 -22.52 -2.93 33.93
C LYS A 32 -23.72 -3.41 33.11
N SER A 33 -24.75 -3.87 33.83
CA SER A 33 -26.20 -3.91 33.51
C SER A 33 -26.64 -4.07 32.04
N PRO A 34 -27.54 -5.03 31.69
CA PRO A 34 -28.10 -5.12 30.34
C PRO A 34 -28.99 -3.90 30.07
N VAL A 35 -28.49 -2.95 29.30
CA VAL A 35 -29.32 -1.91 28.67
C VAL A 35 -30.15 -2.62 27.59
N PRO A 36 -31.49 -2.45 27.53
CA PRO A 36 -32.27 -3.03 26.47
C PRO A 36 -31.80 -2.47 25.13
N CYS A 37 -31.22 -3.31 24.28
CA CYS A 37 -31.04 -3.01 22.86
C CYS A 37 -32.43 -2.70 22.29
N GLN A 38 -32.71 -1.42 22.04
CA GLN A 38 -33.89 -1.05 21.28
C GLN A 38 -33.81 -1.76 19.93
N LYS A 39 -34.82 -2.56 19.63
CA LYS A 39 -34.98 -3.15 18.30
C LYS A 39 -35.06 -2.00 17.31
N TYR A 40 -34.01 -1.86 16.51
CA TYR A 40 -33.96 -0.89 15.43
C TYR A 40 -34.86 -1.41 14.31
N GLU A 41 -36.15 -1.09 14.41
CA GLU A 41 -37.14 -1.31 13.37
C GLU A 41 -36.91 -0.31 12.24
N SER A 42 -36.61 -0.86 11.07
CA SER A 42 -36.77 -0.31 9.71
C SER A 42 -36.38 1.15 9.45
N SER A 43 -35.33 1.34 8.65
CA SER A 43 -35.38 2.30 7.55
C SER A 43 -34.87 1.63 6.29
N VAL A 44 -35.74 1.48 5.29
CA VAL A 44 -35.44 0.92 3.96
C VAL A 44 -34.78 1.97 3.06
N PHE A 45 -34.27 3.07 3.63
CA PHE A 45 -33.64 4.15 2.87
C PHE A 45 -32.29 4.53 3.46
N SER A 46 -31.34 3.62 3.30
CA SER A 46 -29.91 3.94 3.34
C SER A 46 -29.25 2.94 2.41
N GLN A 47 -29.43 3.17 1.11
CA GLN A 47 -28.49 2.66 0.13
C GLN A 47 -27.13 3.20 0.57
N PRO A 48 -26.10 2.37 0.82
CA PRO A 48 -24.77 2.90 0.99
C PRO A 48 -24.42 3.53 -0.35
N ASP A 49 -24.28 4.85 -0.37
CA ASP A 49 -23.76 5.59 -1.52
C ASP A 49 -22.35 5.06 -1.80
N GLN A 50 -22.26 4.08 -2.70
CA GLN A 50 -21.01 3.42 -3.12
C GLN A 50 -20.02 4.43 -3.76
N SER A 51 -20.45 5.68 -3.95
CA SER A 51 -19.66 6.82 -4.42
C SER A 51 -18.59 7.29 -3.44
N GLU A 52 -18.67 7.01 -2.13
CA GLU A 52 -17.59 7.38 -1.19
C GLU A 52 -16.36 6.47 -1.27
N LEU A 53 -16.46 5.28 -1.88
CA LEU A 53 -15.34 4.34 -2.00
C LEU A 53 -14.29 4.72 -3.05
N LEU A 54 -14.52 5.79 -3.82
CA LEU A 54 -13.62 6.26 -4.87
C LEU A 54 -12.95 7.60 -4.55
N ALA A 55 -13.24 8.22 -3.40
CA ALA A 55 -12.73 9.55 -3.05
C ALA A 55 -11.40 9.52 -2.27
N MET A 56 -10.78 8.35 -2.11
CA MET A 56 -9.43 8.26 -1.55
C MET A 56 -8.43 8.22 -2.71
N GLU A 57 -8.21 9.37 -3.34
CA GLU A 57 -7.09 9.53 -4.26
C GLU A 57 -5.79 9.36 -3.45
N GLU A 58 -5.19 8.17 -3.53
CA GLU A 58 -3.89 7.91 -2.93
C GLU A 58 -2.84 8.80 -3.61
N GLU A 59 -2.51 9.91 -2.97
CA GLU A 59 -1.49 10.81 -3.48
C GLU A 59 -0.13 10.09 -3.55
N ILE A 60 0.38 9.90 -4.76
CA ILE A 60 1.65 9.22 -5.05
C ILE A 60 2.81 9.91 -4.31
N CYS A 61 3.78 9.12 -3.86
CA CYS A 61 5.00 9.64 -3.25
C CYS A 61 5.80 10.47 -4.28
N PRO A 62 6.20 11.72 -3.96
CA PRO A 62 6.93 12.58 -4.91
C PRO A 62 8.23 11.99 -5.46
N LEU A 63 8.90 11.10 -4.72
CA LEU A 63 10.11 10.42 -5.21
C LEU A 63 9.79 9.44 -6.35
N VAL A 64 8.68 8.70 -6.23
CA VAL A 64 8.25 7.72 -7.23
C VAL A 64 7.77 8.44 -8.49
N GLU A 65 7.01 9.51 -8.32
CA GLU A 65 6.58 10.35 -9.44
C GLU A 65 7.78 10.96 -10.19
N ALA A 66 8.78 11.46 -9.45
CA ALA A 66 10.02 11.96 -10.04
C ALA A 66 10.80 10.87 -10.80
N GLU A 67 10.84 9.64 -10.29
CA GLU A 67 11.48 8.50 -10.97
C GLU A 67 10.82 8.21 -12.32
N ILE A 68 9.49 8.18 -12.35
CA ILE A 68 8.71 7.99 -13.58
C ILE A 68 9.09 9.08 -14.60
N TYR A 69 9.14 10.34 -14.18
CA TYR A 69 9.53 11.42 -15.08
C TYR A 69 10.97 11.28 -15.59
N VAL A 70 11.91 10.82 -14.77
CA VAL A 70 13.29 10.57 -15.22
C VAL A 70 13.35 9.44 -16.24
N ILE A 71 12.61 8.35 -16.05
CA ILE A 71 12.52 7.22 -16.99
C ILE A 71 12.04 7.69 -18.37
N TYR A 72 11.05 8.58 -18.41
CA TYR A 72 10.54 9.17 -19.66
C TYR A 72 11.38 10.34 -20.19
N GLY A 73 12.56 10.61 -19.63
CA GLY A 73 13.46 11.69 -20.05
C GLY A 73 13.01 13.11 -19.65
N ARG A 74 11.94 13.23 -18.87
CA ARG A 74 11.35 14.50 -18.40
C ARG A 74 12.00 14.99 -17.11
N LYS A 75 13.31 15.24 -17.14
CA LYS A 75 14.06 15.65 -15.93
C LYS A 75 13.59 16.96 -15.30
N ALA A 76 13.11 17.92 -16.10
CA ALA A 76 12.59 19.20 -15.59
C ALA A 76 11.32 19.02 -14.76
N ASP A 77 10.44 18.10 -15.15
CA ASP A 77 9.22 17.79 -14.40
C ASP A 77 9.54 17.01 -13.12
N ALA A 78 10.51 16.09 -13.18
CA ALA A 78 11.04 15.42 -11.99
C ALA A 78 11.56 16.44 -10.96
N GLU A 79 12.33 17.44 -11.39
CA GLU A 79 12.82 18.50 -10.50
C GLU A 79 11.67 19.32 -9.90
N LYS A 80 10.65 19.63 -10.70
CA LYS A 80 9.47 20.36 -10.23
C LYS A 80 8.72 19.60 -9.14
N VAL A 81 8.52 18.30 -9.32
CA VAL A 81 7.87 17.42 -8.33
C VAL A 81 8.70 17.30 -7.07
N LEU A 82 10.03 17.11 -7.18
CA LEU A 82 10.90 17.05 -6.01
C LEU A 82 10.86 18.37 -5.22
N LYS A 83 10.92 19.52 -5.90
CA LYS A 83 10.79 20.83 -5.24
C LYS A 83 9.42 21.00 -4.58
N ALA A 84 8.35 20.57 -5.23
CA ALA A 84 7.00 20.60 -4.66
C ALA A 84 6.90 19.70 -3.42
N GLY A 85 7.47 18.50 -3.48
CA GLY A 85 7.52 17.54 -2.37
C GLY A 85 8.33 18.05 -1.17
N VAL A 86 9.45 18.74 -1.40
CA VAL A 86 10.22 19.39 -0.33
C VAL A 86 9.43 20.54 0.30
N ARG A 87 8.75 21.34 -0.53
CA ARG A 87 7.92 22.46 -0.04
C ARG A 87 6.70 21.99 0.76
N SER A 88 6.10 20.87 0.38
CA SER A 88 4.97 20.27 1.11
C SER A 88 5.42 19.47 2.35
N GLY A 89 6.72 19.27 2.53
CA GLY A 89 7.28 18.48 3.63
C GLY A 89 7.06 16.98 3.49
N ARG A 90 6.56 16.51 2.34
CA ARG A 90 6.35 15.08 2.08
C ARG A 90 7.67 14.34 1.85
N ILE A 91 8.71 15.07 1.44
CA ILE A 91 10.09 14.57 1.31
C ILE A 91 11.08 15.58 1.89
N THR A 92 12.26 15.11 2.28
CA THR A 92 13.34 16.00 2.74
C THR A 92 14.25 16.43 1.59
N ALA A 93 14.96 17.55 1.78
CA ALA A 93 15.96 18.00 0.80
C ALA A 93 17.07 16.95 0.58
N ASP A 94 17.46 16.23 1.63
CA ASP A 94 18.44 15.14 1.55
C ASP A 94 17.94 13.96 0.70
N GLN A 95 16.65 13.63 0.80
CA GLN A 95 16.05 12.58 -0.03
C GLN A 95 16.04 12.99 -1.51
N ALA A 96 15.71 14.26 -1.80
CA ALA A 96 15.77 14.79 -3.16
C ALA A 96 17.20 14.81 -3.73
N ALA A 97 18.21 15.09 -2.92
CA ALA A 97 19.61 15.02 -3.34
C ALA A 97 20.05 13.57 -3.63
N ARG A 98 19.76 12.64 -2.73
CA ARG A 98 20.07 11.21 -2.89
C ARG A 98 19.40 10.60 -4.13
N PHE A 99 18.20 11.07 -4.47
CA PHE A 99 17.53 10.66 -5.70
C PHE A 99 18.41 10.93 -6.92
N TRP A 100 18.95 12.15 -7.08
CA TRP A 100 19.80 12.49 -8.21
C TRP A 100 21.16 11.75 -8.20
N ASP A 101 21.75 11.55 -7.02
CA ASP A 101 22.97 10.76 -6.88
C ASP A 101 22.78 9.31 -7.36
N THR A 102 21.58 8.77 -7.14
CA THR A 102 21.21 7.41 -7.57
C THR A 102 20.97 7.35 -9.08
N GLN A 103 20.31 8.37 -9.65
CA GLN A 103 20.06 8.45 -11.10
C GLN A 103 21.35 8.58 -11.92
N GLY A 104 22.39 9.22 -11.38
CA GLY A 104 23.70 9.31 -12.04
C GLY A 104 24.51 8.00 -12.02
N LYS A 105 24.12 7.03 -11.19
CA LYS A 105 24.78 5.73 -11.04
C LYS A 105 24.00 4.55 -11.62
N ALA A 106 22.81 4.78 -12.17
CA ALA A 106 22.02 3.72 -12.77
C ALA A 106 22.79 3.10 -13.95
N PRO A 107 23.00 1.77 -13.99
CA PRO A 107 23.67 1.12 -15.11
C PRO A 107 22.86 1.36 -16.38
N SER A 108 23.52 1.91 -17.41
CA SER A 108 22.99 1.87 -18.77
C SER A 108 22.88 0.40 -19.17
N ASN A 109 21.66 -0.14 -19.19
CA ASN A 109 21.37 -1.42 -19.82
C ASN A 109 21.53 -1.32 -21.34
#